data_AF-A0A285QVD2-F1
#
_entry.id   AF-A0A285QVD2-F1
#
_cell.length_a   1.000
_cell.length_b   1.000
_cell.length_c   1.000
_cell.angle_alpha   90.00
_cell.angle_beta   90.00
_cell.angle_gamma   90.00
#
_symmetry.space_group_name_H-M   'P 1'
#
loop_
_entity.id
_entity.type
_entity.pdbx_description
1 polymer ?
#
loop_
_entity_poly.entity_id
_entity_poly.type
_entity_poly.pdbx_seq_one_letter_code
_entity_poly.pdbx_strand_id
1 'polypeptide(L)'
;MTSARSTSNAPTSAPSPTSAPASNRPRPHAGADLPGPRGPATPYRMTVTTALPHADAIALADEQLASWLKREGCDEPPSALRTRPGQAGEAPAAPGPAERLRLGDRVLLDRDHGPLRGGPGAGHYDRRRLRTPAPHGTQQLTLTVATGAGGPTWVRLEAETHSTGSGVRTPCRVPVPELARTLLPLLDATDGPAAVHLAPRVITADQVDTLIDELCDPERRLPIVVASVPVNLPPDRWAEDVVGPLCHQLPGLATAYVLDPAARTGFNVALEYHTVYGGAVRTYLPEVDPASRYDGARHPVLARGRIEQDPRRAAGLLAREPRRLAADQPLPPSLAAVPVLRVPAPQLRRPVGPAVDPDADPAGRTAVGPTATPPGTDRAAVRAELAALAHEEQQDRAEQQARADELERVRRTLRLERRDHRERGQGREGRDARDTREGRPRSGARALTGRHCTAPNGGPSAGQHLAGRPAGRRGKPETFTELMARLGEFPLLTFTGDQKSALALDGLQRTGAGWARLAWDGLTALQEYAEAAVRGAAGGDFKQWCEHTPEGCHRFPPRKAVRGESRTVFSHAKWKRERMLPVPECVDTSRRAFMGAHLRIGGGRTAPRLHYLDDCSGSGRIYVGYIGLHLTNTRTN
;
A
#
# COMPACT_ATOMS: atom_id res chain seq x y z
N MET A 1 65.60 34.18 18.20
CA MET A 1 66.04 32.88 18.73
C MET A 1 65.62 31.79 17.75
N THR A 2 66.40 31.55 16.69
CA THR A 2 66.33 30.36 15.80
C THR A 2 67.22 30.57 14.58
N SER A 3 68.26 29.74 14.43
CA SER A 3 69.05 29.42 13.22
C SER A 3 70.30 28.68 13.70
N ALA A 4 70.90 27.69 13.04
CA ALA A 4 70.59 26.90 11.87
C ALA A 4 71.50 25.66 11.96
N ARG A 5 71.10 24.52 11.42
CA ARG A 5 72.05 23.44 11.09
C ARG A 5 71.73 22.89 9.71
N SER A 6 72.62 23.23 8.78
CA SER A 6 72.83 22.53 7.52
C SER A 6 73.59 21.23 7.78
N THR A 7 73.21 20.16 7.09
CA THR A 7 74.11 19.39 6.21
C THR A 7 73.33 18.43 5.30
N SER A 8 73.49 18.72 4.01
CA SER A 8 73.44 17.87 2.81
C SER A 8 73.58 16.35 3.01
N ASN A 9 72.73 15.58 2.30
CA ASN A 9 73.19 14.69 1.23
C ASN A 9 72.03 14.22 0.33
N ALA A 10 72.18 14.44 -0.99
CA ALA A 10 71.47 13.73 -2.06
C ALA A 10 72.36 12.55 -2.53
N PRO A 11 71.83 11.60 -3.34
CA PRO A 11 71.92 11.85 -4.78
C PRO A 11 70.80 11.24 -5.68
N THR A 12 70.67 11.85 -6.87
CA THR A 12 70.32 11.31 -8.21
C THR A 12 69.03 10.51 -8.47
N SER A 13 68.21 11.04 -9.40
CA SER A 13 67.66 10.31 -10.56
C SER A 13 67.15 11.28 -11.64
N ALA A 14 67.48 10.98 -12.91
CA ALA A 14 67.24 11.76 -14.12
C ALA A 14 65.79 11.64 -14.67
N PRO A 15 65.37 12.49 -15.65
CA PRO A 15 63.97 12.71 -16.02
C PRO A 15 63.57 12.11 -17.39
N SER A 16 62.27 11.82 -17.59
CA SER A 16 61.47 11.83 -18.85
C SER A 16 60.15 11.04 -18.68
N PRO A 17 59.11 11.16 -19.56
CA PRO A 17 58.59 12.34 -20.26
C PRO A 17 57.03 12.45 -20.19
N THR A 18 56.55 13.67 -20.42
CA THR A 18 55.28 14.08 -21.08
C THR A 18 54.00 13.22 -20.90
N SER A 19 53.07 13.72 -20.08
CA SER A 19 51.66 13.27 -20.02
C SER A 19 50.78 14.09 -20.98
N ALA A 20 50.15 13.40 -21.94
CA ALA A 20 49.01 13.91 -22.70
C ALA A 20 47.70 13.73 -21.91
N PRO A 21 46.68 14.61 -22.07
CA PRO A 21 45.47 14.58 -21.26
C PRO A 21 44.51 13.47 -21.73
N ALA A 22 44.25 12.50 -20.86
CA ALA A 22 43.23 11.49 -21.07
C ALA A 22 41.83 12.11 -20.97
N SER A 23 41.00 11.86 -21.99
CA SER A 23 39.61 12.29 -22.07
C SER A 23 38.78 11.77 -20.90
N ASN A 24 38.15 12.67 -20.18
CA ASN A 24 37.30 12.36 -19.03
C ASN A 24 35.92 11.86 -19.52
N ARG A 25 35.74 10.54 -19.67
CA ARG A 25 34.42 9.92 -19.77
C ARG A 25 33.94 9.52 -18.36
N PRO A 26 32.73 9.89 -17.92
CA PRO A 26 32.19 9.43 -16.65
C PRO A 26 31.93 7.93 -16.72
N ARG A 27 32.49 7.17 -15.76
CA ARG A 27 32.18 5.74 -15.57
C ARG A 27 30.80 5.60 -14.93
N PRO A 28 29.99 4.59 -15.31
CA PRO A 28 28.70 4.34 -14.67
C PRO A 28 28.91 3.96 -13.19
N HIS A 29 28.01 4.42 -12.33
CA HIS A 29 28.05 4.25 -10.88
C HIS A 29 28.01 2.77 -10.47
N ALA A 30 29.18 2.13 -10.38
CA ALA A 30 29.36 0.90 -9.63
C ALA A 30 29.46 1.23 -8.13
N GLY A 31 28.31 1.47 -7.50
CA GLY A 31 28.22 1.44 -6.04
C GLY A 31 28.48 0.01 -5.58
N ALA A 32 29.64 -0.25 -4.97
CA ALA A 32 30.00 -1.55 -4.44
C ALA A 32 29.11 -1.91 -3.23
N ASP A 33 27.93 -2.48 -3.49
CA ASP A 33 27.13 -3.21 -2.51
C ASP A 33 27.89 -4.50 -2.13
N LEU A 34 28.13 -4.72 -0.84
CA LEU A 34 28.71 -5.97 -0.32
C LEU A 34 27.91 -7.17 -0.84
N PRO A 35 28.57 -8.26 -1.27
CA PRO A 35 27.87 -9.36 -1.91
C PRO A 35 26.95 -10.07 -0.89
N GLY A 36 25.64 -10.07 -1.19
CA GLY A 36 24.57 -10.61 -0.35
C GLY A 36 24.58 -12.14 -0.24
N PRO A 37 23.66 -12.72 0.57
CA PRO A 37 23.48 -14.16 0.68
C PRO A 37 23.15 -14.79 -0.68
N ARG A 38 23.45 -16.08 -0.84
CA ARG A 38 23.12 -16.85 -2.05
C ARG A 38 21.59 -16.91 -2.23
N GLY A 39 21.04 -16.17 -3.18
CA GLY A 39 19.60 -16.11 -3.47
C GLY A 39 19.23 -14.93 -4.37
N PRO A 40 18.05 -14.95 -5.03
CA PRO A 40 17.62 -13.86 -5.90
C PRO A 40 17.51 -12.55 -5.11
N ALA A 41 17.85 -11.44 -5.76
CA ALA A 41 17.73 -10.11 -5.17
C ALA A 41 16.26 -9.82 -4.84
N THR A 42 16.00 -9.20 -3.67
CA THR A 42 14.65 -8.72 -3.36
C THR A 42 14.26 -7.65 -4.40
N PRO A 43 13.14 -7.81 -5.13
CA PRO A 43 12.76 -6.88 -6.19
C PRO A 43 12.38 -5.50 -5.64
N TYR A 44 12.30 -4.52 -6.52
CA TYR A 44 11.70 -3.23 -6.24
C TYR A 44 10.32 -3.18 -6.90
N ARG A 45 9.28 -2.80 -6.17
CA ARG A 45 7.91 -2.68 -6.69
C ARG A 45 7.25 -1.44 -6.11
N MET A 46 7.13 -0.39 -6.91
CA MET A 46 6.32 0.79 -6.57
C MET A 46 4.92 0.61 -7.15
N THR A 47 3.89 0.85 -6.35
CA THR A 47 2.50 0.87 -6.80
C THR A 47 1.81 2.07 -6.18
N VAL A 48 1.44 3.05 -7.00
CA VAL A 48 0.85 4.32 -6.56
C VAL A 48 -0.34 4.68 -7.45
N THR A 49 -1.18 5.58 -6.96
CA THR A 49 -2.24 6.22 -7.75
C THR A 49 -1.81 7.63 -8.16
N THR A 50 -2.37 8.14 -9.24
CA THR A 50 -2.21 9.53 -9.68
C THR A 50 -3.55 10.11 -10.09
N ALA A 51 -3.73 11.41 -9.85
CA ALA A 51 -4.87 12.18 -10.33
C ALA A 51 -4.78 12.49 -11.84
N LEU A 52 -3.61 12.28 -12.46
CA LEU A 52 -3.40 12.55 -13.87
C LEU A 52 -4.29 11.64 -14.75
N PRO A 53 -4.84 12.19 -15.84
CA PRO A 53 -5.46 11.38 -16.89
C PRO A 53 -4.49 10.31 -17.39
N HIS A 54 -5.02 9.16 -17.78
CA HIS A 54 -4.20 8.04 -18.24
C HIS A 54 -3.21 8.41 -19.36
N ALA A 55 -3.67 9.21 -20.33
CA ALA A 55 -2.85 9.65 -21.44
C ALA A 55 -1.64 10.48 -20.98
N ASP A 56 -1.83 11.36 -20.01
CA ASP A 56 -0.79 12.25 -19.48
C ASP A 56 0.20 11.47 -18.61
N ALA A 57 -0.30 10.57 -17.77
CA ALA A 57 0.55 9.67 -16.98
C ALA A 57 1.46 8.81 -17.88
N ILE A 58 0.95 8.38 -19.04
CA ILE A 58 1.74 7.65 -20.03
C ILE A 58 2.71 8.53 -20.81
N ALA A 59 2.30 9.73 -21.20
CA ALA A 59 3.20 10.68 -21.86
C ALA A 59 4.41 11.01 -20.97
N LEU A 60 4.18 11.28 -19.68
CA LEU A 60 5.23 11.49 -18.69
C LEU A 60 6.11 10.25 -18.54
N ALA A 61 5.51 9.07 -18.44
CA ALA A 61 6.24 7.80 -18.35
C ALA A 61 7.18 7.59 -19.54
N ASP A 62 6.71 7.82 -20.77
CA ASP A 62 7.49 7.67 -21.99
C ASP A 62 8.59 8.73 -22.09
N GLU A 63 8.31 9.99 -21.72
CA GLU A 63 9.29 11.08 -21.69
C GLU A 63 10.43 10.80 -20.69
N GLN A 64 10.09 10.38 -19.47
CA GLN A 64 11.09 10.06 -18.45
C GLN A 64 11.90 8.81 -18.82
N LEU A 65 11.27 7.80 -19.43
CA LEU A 65 11.95 6.61 -19.93
C LEU A 65 12.92 6.96 -21.07
N ALA A 66 12.48 7.73 -22.06
CA ALA A 66 13.31 8.20 -23.18
C ALA A 66 14.50 9.02 -22.68
N SER A 67 14.25 9.97 -21.77
CA SER A 67 15.30 10.80 -21.15
C SER A 67 16.32 9.97 -20.38
N TRP A 68 15.89 8.94 -19.66
CA TRP A 68 16.79 8.03 -18.95
C TRP A 68 17.60 7.16 -19.93
N LEU A 69 16.97 6.56 -20.95
CA LEU A 69 17.64 5.77 -21.99
C LEU A 69 18.71 6.58 -22.72
N LYS A 70 18.41 7.84 -23.06
CA LYS A 70 19.35 8.76 -23.68
C LYS A 70 20.58 9.02 -22.81
N ARG A 71 20.40 9.14 -21.49
CA ARG A 71 21.54 9.29 -20.54
C ARG A 71 22.39 8.02 -20.46
N GLU A 72 21.77 6.86 -20.59
CA GLU A 72 22.46 5.55 -20.65
C GLU A 72 23.12 5.29 -22.03
N GLY A 73 22.97 6.21 -22.99
CA GLY A 73 23.54 6.09 -24.34
C GLY A 73 22.80 5.08 -25.24
N CYS A 74 21.56 4.75 -24.91
CA CYS A 74 20.67 3.94 -25.76
C CYS A 74 19.95 4.82 -26.78
N ASP A 75 19.49 4.21 -27.88
CA ASP A 75 18.65 4.88 -28.86
C ASP A 75 17.32 5.32 -28.23
N GLU A 76 16.87 6.52 -28.56
CA GLU A 76 15.58 7.02 -28.11
C GLU A 76 14.46 6.23 -28.81
N PRO A 77 13.52 5.65 -28.05
CA PRO A 77 12.48 4.86 -28.68
C PRO A 77 11.53 5.78 -29.46
N PRO A 78 11.07 5.38 -30.65
CA PRO A 78 10.11 6.17 -31.42
C PRO A 78 8.87 6.48 -30.58
N SER A 79 8.25 7.64 -30.82
CA SER A 79 6.95 7.98 -30.22
C SER A 79 5.96 6.87 -30.53
N ALA A 80 5.25 6.36 -29.53
CA ALA A 80 4.25 5.33 -29.75
C ALA A 80 3.20 5.86 -30.72
N LEU A 81 3.06 5.24 -31.90
CA LEU A 81 1.97 5.51 -32.84
C LEU A 81 0.67 5.12 -32.15
N ARG A 82 0.02 6.10 -31.52
CA ARG A 82 -1.30 5.90 -30.94
C ARG A 82 -2.28 5.78 -32.09
N THR A 83 -2.73 4.56 -32.37
CA THR A 83 -4.00 4.38 -33.07
C THR A 83 -5.03 5.12 -32.25
N ARG A 84 -5.57 6.23 -32.78
CA ARG A 84 -6.66 6.96 -32.12
C ARG A 84 -7.72 5.92 -31.74
N PRO A 85 -8.32 5.98 -30.54
CA PRO A 85 -9.49 5.17 -30.27
C PRO A 85 -10.48 5.41 -31.42
N GLY A 86 -10.77 4.34 -32.16
CA GLY A 86 -11.56 4.39 -33.38
C GLY A 86 -12.85 5.13 -33.13
N GLN A 87 -13.32 5.84 -34.16
CA GLN A 87 -14.67 6.39 -34.21
C GLN A 87 -15.66 5.34 -33.70
N ALA A 88 -16.60 5.78 -32.86
CA ALA A 88 -17.63 4.94 -32.27
C ALA A 88 -18.26 4.01 -33.34
N GLY A 89 -17.94 2.71 -33.29
CA GLY A 89 -18.46 1.73 -34.25
C GLY A 89 -17.62 0.47 -34.45
N GLU A 90 -16.30 0.50 -34.22
CA GLU A 90 -15.47 -0.72 -34.33
C GLU A 90 -15.41 -1.49 -33.01
N ALA A 91 -15.73 -2.79 -33.06
CA ALA A 91 -15.61 -3.70 -31.93
C ALA A 91 -14.18 -3.65 -31.34
N PRO A 92 -14.01 -3.75 -30.01
CA PRO A 92 -12.69 -3.68 -29.40
C PRO A 92 -11.80 -4.78 -29.97
N ALA A 93 -10.80 -4.38 -30.76
CA ALA A 93 -9.82 -5.28 -31.33
C ALA A 93 -9.14 -6.07 -30.19
N ALA A 94 -8.99 -7.38 -30.39
CA ALA A 94 -8.25 -8.21 -29.46
C ALA A 94 -6.87 -7.59 -29.18
N PRO A 95 -6.34 -7.66 -27.93
CA PRO A 95 -5.03 -7.11 -27.62
C PRO A 95 -3.99 -7.72 -28.58
N GLY A 96 -3.38 -6.86 -29.40
CA GLY A 96 -2.36 -7.24 -30.36
C GLY A 96 -1.09 -7.77 -29.66
N PRO A 97 -0.19 -8.45 -30.39
CA PRO A 97 1.13 -8.80 -29.85
C PRO A 97 1.89 -7.53 -29.44
N ALA A 98 2.70 -7.62 -28.39
CA ALA A 98 3.55 -6.50 -27.97
C ALA A 98 4.51 -6.06 -29.09
N GLU A 99 4.73 -4.77 -29.24
CA GLU A 99 5.80 -4.24 -30.08
C GLU A 99 7.15 -4.45 -29.38
N ARG A 100 8.15 -5.00 -30.08
CA ARG A 100 9.52 -5.17 -29.55
C ARG A 100 10.50 -4.27 -30.30
N LEU A 101 11.18 -3.40 -29.57
CA LEU A 101 12.16 -2.44 -30.08
C LEU A 101 13.56 -2.80 -29.57
N ARG A 102 14.56 -2.77 -30.46
CA ARG A 102 15.99 -2.89 -30.12
C ARG A 102 16.58 -1.49 -30.02
N LEU A 103 17.00 -1.09 -28.82
CA LEU A 103 17.49 0.27 -28.51
C LEU A 103 19.01 0.34 -28.28
N GLY A 104 19.71 -0.76 -28.49
CA GLY A 104 21.15 -0.87 -28.26
C GLY A 104 21.59 -2.34 -28.22
N ASP A 105 22.87 -2.58 -27.95
CA ASP A 105 23.39 -3.94 -27.81
C ASP A 105 22.73 -4.64 -26.60
N ARG A 106 21.89 -5.64 -26.89
CA ARG A 106 21.15 -6.44 -25.90
C ARG A 106 20.16 -5.65 -25.04
N VAL A 107 19.79 -4.43 -25.47
CA VAL A 107 18.75 -3.61 -24.83
C VAL A 107 17.44 -3.74 -25.61
N LEU A 108 16.42 -4.28 -24.96
CA LEU A 108 15.12 -4.57 -25.57
C LEU A 108 14.01 -3.83 -24.83
N LEU A 109 13.15 -3.13 -25.56
CA LEU A 109 11.94 -2.51 -25.04
C LEU A 109 10.72 -3.19 -25.67
N ASP A 110 9.94 -3.89 -24.86
CA ASP A 110 8.64 -4.43 -25.24
C ASP A 110 7.54 -3.45 -24.80
N ARG A 111 6.60 -3.12 -25.69
CA ARG A 111 5.47 -2.22 -25.45
C ARG A 111 4.16 -2.91 -25.77
N ASP A 112 3.19 -2.84 -24.88
CA ASP A 112 1.83 -3.28 -25.16
C ASP A 112 0.79 -2.39 -24.51
N HIS A 113 -0.38 -2.32 -25.13
CA HIS A 113 -1.51 -1.54 -24.66
C HIS A 113 -2.81 -2.23 -25.07
N GLY A 114 -3.90 -1.94 -24.35
CA GLY A 114 -5.19 -2.50 -24.69
C GLY A 114 -6.22 -2.37 -23.57
N PRO A 115 -7.41 -2.97 -23.75
CA PRO A 115 -8.43 -2.99 -22.73
C PRO A 115 -8.03 -3.88 -21.55
N LEU A 116 -8.45 -3.48 -20.34
CA LEU A 116 -8.37 -4.33 -19.16
C LEU A 116 -9.30 -5.55 -19.29
N ARG A 117 -8.96 -6.65 -18.62
CA ARG A 117 -9.86 -7.82 -18.51
C ARG A 117 -11.11 -7.43 -17.73
N GLY A 118 -12.29 -7.86 -18.19
CA GLY A 118 -13.57 -7.54 -17.56
C GLY A 118 -14.70 -7.19 -18.51
N GLY A 119 -14.43 -7.12 -19.83
CA GLY A 119 -15.41 -6.81 -20.86
C GLY A 119 -15.37 -5.35 -21.33
N PRO A 120 -16.29 -4.94 -22.22
CA PRO A 120 -16.36 -3.57 -22.71
C PRO A 120 -16.48 -2.57 -21.56
N GLY A 121 -15.64 -1.53 -21.56
CA GLY A 121 -15.67 -0.48 -20.54
C GLY A 121 -14.89 -0.79 -19.25
N ALA A 122 -14.22 -1.95 -19.12
CA ALA A 122 -13.43 -2.28 -17.93
C ALA A 122 -12.26 -1.32 -17.64
N GLY A 123 -11.82 -0.57 -18.66
CA GLY A 123 -10.70 0.35 -18.60
C GLY A 123 -9.60 -0.04 -19.59
N HIS A 124 -8.44 0.58 -19.45
CA HIS A 124 -7.31 0.40 -20.37
C HIS A 124 -5.99 0.36 -19.61
N TYR A 125 -4.99 -0.25 -20.25
CA TYR A 125 -3.64 -0.32 -19.74
C TYR A 125 -2.62 -0.05 -20.84
N ASP A 126 -1.44 0.34 -20.38
CA ASP A 126 -0.28 0.65 -21.19
C ASP A 126 0.94 0.18 -20.41
N ARG A 127 1.82 -0.62 -21.03
CA ARG A 127 2.98 -1.22 -20.35
C ARG A 127 4.24 -1.14 -21.20
N ARG A 128 5.36 -0.81 -20.54
CA ARG A 128 6.72 -0.74 -21.08
C ARG A 128 7.58 -1.70 -20.27
N ARG A 129 8.15 -2.69 -20.94
CA ARG A 129 9.08 -3.64 -20.33
C ARG A 129 10.43 -3.49 -20.99
N LEU A 130 11.38 -2.94 -20.25
CA LEU A 130 12.75 -2.80 -20.68
C LEU A 130 13.62 -3.91 -20.09
N ARG A 131 14.48 -4.48 -20.92
CA ARG A 131 15.52 -5.42 -20.53
C ARG A 131 16.89 -4.87 -20.89
N THR A 132 17.77 -4.83 -19.91
CA THR A 132 19.15 -4.36 -20.07
C THR A 132 20.13 -5.43 -19.61
N PRO A 133 21.30 -5.56 -20.28
CA PRO A 133 22.32 -6.49 -19.86
C PRO A 133 22.92 -6.07 -18.52
N ALA A 134 23.14 -7.04 -17.62
CA ALA A 134 23.82 -6.85 -16.35
C ALA A 134 24.97 -7.86 -16.20
N PRO A 135 26.00 -7.58 -15.37
CA PRO A 135 27.18 -8.45 -15.25
C PRO A 135 26.89 -9.92 -14.92
N HIS A 136 25.74 -10.20 -14.31
CA HIS A 136 25.35 -11.51 -13.78
C HIS A 136 23.97 -11.96 -14.27
N GLY A 137 23.46 -11.36 -15.35
CA GLY A 137 22.16 -11.68 -15.90
C GLY A 137 21.51 -10.54 -16.66
N THR A 138 20.20 -10.40 -16.54
CA THR A 138 19.43 -9.35 -17.20
C THR A 138 18.64 -8.57 -16.14
N GLN A 139 18.76 -7.25 -16.17
CA GLN A 139 17.87 -6.38 -15.39
C GLN A 139 16.60 -6.15 -16.20
N GLN A 140 15.46 -6.30 -15.54
CA GLN A 140 14.15 -6.06 -16.13
C GLN A 140 13.46 -4.93 -15.37
N LEU A 141 13.04 -3.89 -16.09
CA LEU A 141 12.23 -2.79 -15.60
C LEU A 141 10.87 -2.84 -16.29
N THR A 142 9.78 -2.98 -15.53
CA THR A 142 8.42 -2.97 -16.07
C THR A 142 7.64 -1.81 -15.49
N LEU A 143 7.21 -0.89 -16.34
CA LEU A 143 6.30 0.19 -16.01
C LEU A 143 4.93 -0.12 -16.60
N THR A 144 3.90 -0.17 -15.76
CA THR A 144 2.51 -0.41 -16.16
C THR A 144 1.65 0.73 -15.64
N VAL A 145 0.89 1.36 -16.54
CA VAL A 145 -0.18 2.29 -16.18
C VAL A 145 -1.51 1.62 -16.51
N ALA A 146 -2.44 1.63 -15.55
CA ALA A 146 -3.75 1.02 -15.71
C ALA A 146 -4.83 1.91 -15.12
N THR A 147 -5.87 2.18 -15.88
CA THR A 147 -7.01 2.99 -15.44
C THR A 147 -8.29 2.19 -15.63
N GLY A 148 -8.96 1.91 -14.52
CA GLY A 148 -10.26 1.21 -14.52
C GLY A 148 -11.41 2.16 -14.81
N ALA A 149 -12.61 1.61 -15.04
CA ALA A 149 -13.83 2.39 -15.26
C ALA A 149 -14.12 3.35 -14.09
N GLY A 150 -13.98 4.66 -14.29
CA GLY A 150 -14.27 5.69 -13.28
C GLY A 150 -13.37 5.65 -12.04
N GLY A 151 -12.24 4.94 -12.09
CA GLY A 151 -11.27 4.84 -10.99
C GLY A 151 -10.01 5.68 -11.23
N PRO A 152 -9.12 5.79 -10.22
CA PRO A 152 -7.85 6.49 -10.38
C PRO A 152 -6.94 5.76 -11.37
N THR A 153 -6.02 6.51 -11.96
CA THR A 153 -4.94 5.97 -12.77
C THR A 153 -3.90 5.33 -11.84
N TRP A 154 -3.64 4.04 -12.02
CA TRP A 154 -2.62 3.32 -11.28
C TRP A 154 -1.31 3.32 -12.06
N VAL A 155 -0.20 3.61 -11.37
CA VAL A 155 1.15 3.50 -11.90
C VAL A 155 1.93 2.47 -11.09
N ARG A 156 2.42 1.44 -11.76
CA ARG A 156 3.24 0.39 -11.16
C ARG A 156 4.59 0.30 -11.85
N LEU A 157 5.67 0.39 -11.08
CA LEU A 157 7.04 0.25 -11.55
C LEU A 157 7.72 -0.90 -10.82
N GLU A 158 8.19 -1.89 -11.58
CA GLU A 158 8.83 -3.09 -11.07
C GLU A 158 10.25 -3.18 -11.62
N ALA A 159 11.22 -3.45 -10.75
CA ALA A 159 12.58 -3.74 -11.15
C ALA A 159 13.06 -5.05 -10.53
N GLU A 160 13.54 -5.94 -11.40
CA GLU A 160 13.92 -7.31 -11.08
C GLU A 160 15.25 -7.65 -11.78
N THR A 161 15.96 -8.64 -11.23
CA THR A 161 17.19 -9.16 -11.85
C THR A 161 17.02 -10.65 -12.11
N HIS A 162 17.07 -11.05 -13.37
CA HIS A 162 17.06 -12.46 -13.78
C HIS A 162 18.50 -12.95 -13.91
N SER A 163 18.92 -13.87 -13.03
CA SER A 163 20.27 -14.44 -13.06
C SER A 163 20.40 -15.51 -14.14
N THR A 164 21.54 -15.53 -14.85
CA THR A 164 21.82 -16.52 -15.90
C THR A 164 22.48 -17.81 -15.39
N GLY A 165 22.60 -18.01 -14.07
CA GLY A 165 23.14 -19.25 -13.50
C GLY A 165 22.93 -19.43 -11.98
N SER A 166 22.76 -20.68 -11.54
CA SER A 166 22.62 -21.04 -10.13
C SER A 166 23.98 -21.01 -9.43
N GLY A 167 24.37 -19.86 -8.87
CA GLY A 167 25.61 -19.77 -8.09
C GLY A 167 26.23 -18.38 -8.00
N VAL A 168 25.74 -17.42 -8.79
CA VAL A 168 26.29 -16.05 -8.79
C VAL A 168 25.77 -15.27 -7.59
N ARG A 169 26.66 -14.56 -6.89
CA ARG A 169 26.31 -13.64 -5.79
C ARG A 169 25.59 -12.42 -6.37
N THR A 170 24.27 -12.44 -6.37
CA THR A 170 23.45 -11.27 -6.67
C THR A 170 23.44 -10.28 -5.51
N PRO A 171 23.25 -8.97 -5.76
CA PRO A 171 22.99 -8.02 -4.69
C PRO A 171 21.77 -8.50 -3.88
N CYS A 172 21.77 -8.26 -2.58
CA CYS A 172 20.67 -8.71 -1.70
C CYS A 172 19.31 -8.10 -2.07
N ARG A 173 19.31 -6.97 -2.81
CA ARG A 173 18.14 -6.20 -3.22
C ARG A 173 18.41 -5.46 -4.52
N VAL A 174 17.37 -5.23 -5.31
CA VAL A 174 17.43 -4.36 -6.50
C VAL A 174 17.41 -2.90 -6.03
N PRO A 175 18.34 -2.03 -6.45
CA PRO A 175 18.33 -0.61 -6.08
C PRO A 175 17.05 0.07 -6.58
N VAL A 176 16.71 1.22 -5.98
CA VAL A 176 15.59 2.03 -6.47
C VAL A 176 15.94 2.55 -7.87
N PRO A 177 15.14 2.26 -8.92
CA PRO A 177 15.43 2.68 -10.28
C PRO A 177 15.45 4.20 -10.41
N GLU A 178 16.33 4.72 -11.27
CA GLU A 178 16.38 6.16 -11.58
C GLU A 178 15.06 6.67 -12.17
N LEU A 179 14.39 5.83 -12.96
CA LEU A 179 13.04 6.12 -13.46
C LEU A 179 12.04 6.35 -12.33
N ALA A 180 12.15 5.65 -11.19
CA ALA A 180 11.29 5.91 -10.04
C ALA A 180 11.55 7.28 -9.43
N ARG A 181 12.82 7.70 -9.35
CA ARG A 181 13.23 8.99 -8.76
C ARG A 181 12.79 10.19 -9.59
N THR A 182 12.82 10.03 -10.91
CA THR A 182 12.48 11.09 -11.87
C THR A 182 10.98 11.16 -12.12
N LEU A 183 10.29 10.02 -12.19
CA LEU A 183 8.85 9.96 -12.46
C LEU A 183 8.01 10.33 -11.22
N LEU A 184 8.37 9.85 -10.03
CA LEU A 184 7.53 10.01 -8.83
C LEU A 184 7.17 11.48 -8.51
N PRO A 185 8.09 12.47 -8.58
CA PRO A 185 7.77 13.87 -8.33
C PRO A 185 6.79 14.50 -9.34
N LEU A 186 6.63 13.90 -10.53
CA LEU A 186 5.79 14.42 -11.61
C LEU A 186 4.39 13.81 -11.65
N LEU A 187 4.16 12.75 -10.87
CA LEU A 187 2.90 11.98 -10.92
C LEU A 187 1.82 12.48 -9.96
N ASP A 188 2.06 13.45 -9.10
CA ASP A 188 1.16 13.75 -7.96
C ASP A 188 0.74 12.46 -7.23
N ALA A 189 1.73 11.59 -6.97
CA ALA A 189 1.49 10.22 -6.55
C ALA A 189 0.85 10.15 -5.15
N THR A 190 -0.17 9.29 -5.00
CA THR A 190 -0.89 9.07 -3.74
C THR A 190 -1.02 7.59 -3.39
N ASP A 191 -1.09 7.32 -2.09
CA ASP A 191 -1.46 6.04 -1.49
C ASP A 191 -2.54 6.27 -0.43
N GLY A 192 -3.79 5.90 -0.75
CA GLY A 192 -4.94 6.38 0.01
C GLY A 192 -4.96 7.92 0.06
N PRO A 193 -5.11 8.54 1.24
CA PRO A 193 -5.04 9.99 1.39
C PRO A 193 -3.61 10.56 1.44
N ALA A 194 -2.58 9.71 1.57
CA ALA A 194 -1.21 10.16 1.75
C ALA A 194 -0.53 10.45 0.40
N ALA A 195 0.12 11.61 0.29
CA ALA A 195 0.98 11.89 -0.85
C ALA A 195 2.31 11.13 -0.75
N VAL A 196 2.74 10.51 -1.85
CA VAL A 196 3.96 9.70 -1.92
C VAL A 196 5.09 10.56 -2.45
N HIS A 197 5.98 10.98 -1.55
CA HIS A 197 7.07 11.90 -1.86
C HIS A 197 8.41 11.18 -2.03
N LEU A 198 9.33 11.82 -2.77
CA LEU A 198 10.71 11.35 -2.94
C LEU A 198 11.57 11.54 -1.66
N ALA A 199 11.32 12.64 -0.95
CA ALA A 199 12.07 13.07 0.23
C ALA A 199 11.15 13.13 1.46
N PRO A 200 11.71 12.98 2.68
CA PRO A 200 10.94 13.10 3.90
C PRO A 200 10.39 14.52 4.08
N ARG A 201 9.14 14.65 4.54
CA ARG A 201 8.52 15.95 4.83
C ARG A 201 8.49 16.25 6.33
N VAL A 202 8.82 17.48 6.68
CA VAL A 202 8.66 17.96 8.07
C VAL A 202 7.18 18.20 8.35
N ILE A 203 6.71 17.69 9.49
CA ILE A 203 5.33 17.79 9.97
C ILE A 203 5.32 18.66 11.23
N THR A 204 4.48 19.69 11.19
CA THR A 204 4.25 20.63 12.30
C THR A 204 3.06 20.20 13.16
N ALA A 205 2.88 20.84 14.31
CA ALA A 205 1.87 20.47 15.30
C ALA A 205 0.42 20.49 14.75
N ASP A 206 0.10 21.39 13.83
CA ASP A 206 -1.20 21.50 13.16
C ASP A 206 -1.46 20.38 12.13
N GLN A 207 -0.41 19.75 11.62
CA GLN A 207 -0.48 18.69 10.60
C GLN A 207 -0.49 17.27 11.19
N VAL A 208 -0.32 17.14 12.51
CA VAL A 208 -0.30 15.84 13.22
C VAL A 208 -1.56 15.02 12.94
N ASP A 209 -2.69 15.69 12.76
CA ASP A 209 -3.99 15.06 12.63
C ASP A 209 -4.13 14.38 11.28
N THR A 210 -3.78 15.13 10.22
CA THR A 210 -3.68 14.61 8.86
C THR A 210 -2.76 13.39 8.82
N LEU A 211 -1.61 13.43 9.51
CA LEU A 211 -0.71 12.28 9.60
C LEU A 211 -1.38 11.08 10.30
N ILE A 212 -2.14 11.30 11.36
CA ILE A 212 -2.87 10.22 12.04
C ILE A 212 -3.95 9.63 11.12
N ASP A 213 -4.61 10.47 10.33
CA ASP A 213 -5.65 10.06 9.36
C ASP A 213 -5.04 9.15 8.32
N GLU A 214 -3.93 9.56 7.73
CA GLU A 214 -3.15 8.76 6.80
C GLU A 214 -2.73 7.42 7.44
N LEU A 215 -2.20 7.45 8.67
CA LEU A 215 -1.81 6.22 9.38
C LEU A 215 -2.97 5.25 9.61
N CYS A 216 -4.16 5.77 9.90
CA CYS A 216 -5.35 4.96 10.22
C CYS A 216 -6.19 4.62 8.99
N ASP A 217 -5.84 5.12 7.81
CA ASP A 217 -6.61 4.92 6.59
C ASP A 217 -6.60 3.43 6.18
N PRO A 218 -7.78 2.83 5.90
CA PRO A 218 -7.88 1.42 5.54
C PRO A 218 -7.47 1.13 4.09
N GLU A 219 -7.49 2.14 3.21
CA GLU A 219 -7.08 2.00 1.81
C GLU A 219 -5.58 2.21 1.63
N ARG A 220 -4.88 2.73 2.66
CA ARG A 220 -3.42 2.85 2.70
C ARG A 220 -2.75 1.50 2.51
N ARG A 221 -1.87 1.42 1.50
CA ARG A 221 -1.13 0.21 1.15
C ARG A 221 0.33 0.26 1.54
N LEU A 222 0.92 1.45 1.57
CA LEU A 222 2.33 1.68 1.86
C LEU A 222 2.55 1.90 3.37
N PRO A 223 3.70 1.48 3.91
CA PRO A 223 4.12 1.90 5.23
C PRO A 223 4.38 3.41 5.25
N ILE A 224 4.13 4.01 6.41
CA ILE A 224 4.56 5.38 6.70
C ILE A 224 5.73 5.30 7.68
N VAL A 225 6.83 5.97 7.36
CA VAL A 225 8.01 6.07 8.20
C VAL A 225 7.98 7.42 8.91
N VAL A 226 7.99 7.42 10.23
CA VAL A 226 7.99 8.65 11.03
C VAL A 226 9.27 8.74 11.84
N ALA A 227 10.03 9.79 11.61
CA ALA A 227 11.24 10.13 12.34
C ALA A 227 10.92 11.22 13.39
N SER A 228 11.53 11.10 14.56
CA SER A 228 11.54 12.19 15.55
C SER A 228 12.82 13.01 15.42
N VAL A 229 12.74 14.31 15.70
CA VAL A 229 13.91 15.19 15.79
C VAL A 229 14.47 15.16 17.23
N PRO A 230 15.80 15.02 17.42
CA PRO A 230 16.44 15.21 18.73
C PRO A 230 16.24 16.63 19.29
N VAL A 231 16.11 16.76 20.61
CA VAL A 231 15.70 18.02 21.29
C VAL A 231 16.62 19.22 21.01
N ASN A 232 17.88 18.99 20.63
CA ASN A 232 18.90 20.04 20.43
C ASN A 232 19.31 20.21 18.96
N LEU A 233 18.53 19.71 18.00
CA LEU A 233 18.83 19.82 16.57
C LEU A 233 17.70 20.52 15.82
N PRO A 234 18.03 21.40 14.85
CA PRO A 234 17.01 22.00 14.00
C PRO A 234 16.35 20.92 13.12
N PRO A 235 15.00 20.90 13.00
CA PRO A 235 14.27 19.88 12.25
C PRO A 235 14.74 19.72 10.81
N ASP A 236 14.99 20.84 10.10
CA ASP A 236 15.34 20.82 8.68
C ASP A 236 16.71 20.16 8.44
N ARG A 237 17.73 20.50 9.23
CA ARG A 237 19.04 19.83 9.12
C ARG A 237 18.96 18.35 9.46
N TRP A 238 18.19 17.98 10.49
CA TRP A 238 18.01 16.57 10.80
C TRP A 238 17.30 15.81 9.67
N ALA A 239 16.29 16.44 9.05
CA ALA A 239 15.58 15.90 7.92
C ALA A 239 16.50 15.72 6.70
N GLU A 240 17.31 16.72 6.36
CA GLU A 240 18.20 16.71 5.19
C GLU A 240 19.44 15.85 5.39
N ASP A 241 20.17 16.02 6.48
CA ASP A 241 21.50 15.41 6.68
C ASP A 241 21.42 13.95 7.13
N VAL A 242 20.33 13.56 7.81
CA VAL A 242 20.21 12.23 8.41
C VAL A 242 19.03 11.45 7.85
N VAL A 243 17.81 12.00 7.94
CA VAL A 243 16.61 11.25 7.54
C VAL A 243 16.53 11.08 6.01
N GLY A 244 16.94 12.07 5.23
CA GLY A 244 17.00 12.01 3.77
C GLY A 244 17.88 10.86 3.26
N PRO A 245 19.19 10.83 3.62
CA PRO A 245 20.06 9.71 3.32
C PRO A 245 19.56 8.37 3.88
N LEU A 246 18.94 8.36 5.05
CA LEU A 246 18.36 7.14 5.61
C LEU A 246 17.20 6.59 4.75
N CYS A 247 16.38 7.48 4.19
CA CYS A 247 15.22 7.15 3.37
C CYS A 247 15.54 6.95 1.87
N HIS A 248 16.80 7.03 1.44
CA HIS A 248 17.17 6.97 0.01
C HIS A 248 16.68 5.71 -0.73
N GLN A 249 16.35 4.62 -0.01
CA GLN A 249 15.87 3.36 -0.58
C GLN A 249 14.36 3.18 -0.50
N LEU A 250 13.63 4.16 0.02
CA LEU A 250 12.18 4.15 0.22
C LEU A 250 11.32 4.79 -0.89
N PRO A 251 11.82 5.56 -1.87
CA PRO A 251 10.94 6.20 -2.86
C PRO A 251 9.99 5.19 -3.53
N GLY A 252 8.69 5.46 -3.46
CA GLY A 252 7.64 4.59 -3.99
C GLY A 252 7.33 3.34 -3.18
N LEU A 253 8.03 3.10 -2.07
CA LEU A 253 7.83 1.95 -1.17
C LEU A 253 7.28 2.34 0.19
N ALA A 254 7.49 3.59 0.61
CA ALA A 254 6.96 4.15 1.85
C ALA A 254 6.93 5.69 1.75
N THR A 255 6.04 6.32 2.51
CA THR A 255 6.04 7.78 2.73
C THR A 255 6.81 8.10 4.01
N ALA A 256 7.65 9.14 4.00
CA ALA A 256 8.49 9.51 5.13
C ALA A 256 8.16 10.89 5.69
N TYR A 257 8.04 10.97 7.02
CA TYR A 257 7.74 12.20 7.75
C TYR A 257 8.73 12.43 8.89
N VAL A 258 9.02 13.69 9.18
CA VAL A 258 9.88 14.14 10.28
C VAL A 258 9.04 15.00 11.21
N LEU A 259 8.85 14.57 12.45
CA LEU A 259 8.09 15.34 13.43
C LEU A 259 8.98 16.40 14.06
N ASP A 260 8.57 17.66 13.95
CA ASP A 260 9.14 18.71 14.77
C ASP A 260 8.88 18.44 16.29
N PRO A 261 9.55 19.16 17.20
CA PRO A 261 9.39 18.93 18.64
C PRO A 261 7.95 19.07 19.17
N ALA A 262 7.16 20.01 18.62
CA ALA A 262 5.78 20.24 19.03
C ALA A 262 4.85 19.16 18.48
N ALA A 263 5.01 18.81 17.21
CA ALA A 263 4.29 17.75 16.51
C ALA A 263 4.53 16.39 17.18
N ARG A 264 5.77 16.09 17.57
CA ARG A 264 6.13 14.87 18.30
C ARG A 264 5.33 14.71 19.59
N THR A 265 5.08 15.80 20.31
CA THR A 265 4.32 15.75 21.56
C THR A 265 2.87 15.38 21.29
N GLY A 266 2.20 16.09 20.38
CA GLY A 266 0.84 15.79 19.96
C GLY A 266 0.70 14.37 19.39
N PHE A 267 1.65 13.96 18.56
CA PHE A 267 1.70 12.64 17.92
C PHE A 267 1.92 11.50 18.92
N ASN A 268 2.79 11.65 19.92
CA ASN A 268 3.00 10.60 20.91
C ASN A 268 1.85 10.52 21.91
N VAL A 269 1.19 11.65 22.21
CA VAL A 269 -0.07 11.63 22.95
C VAL A 269 -1.09 10.88 22.11
N ALA A 270 -1.29 11.27 20.84
CA ALA A 270 -1.77 10.54 19.65
C ALA A 270 -1.86 9.00 19.69
N LEU A 271 -0.68 8.44 19.84
CA LEU A 271 -0.31 7.09 19.48
C LEU A 271 0.45 6.53 20.68
N GLU A 272 -0.25 6.40 21.81
CA GLU A 272 0.32 6.07 23.13
C GLU A 272 1.17 4.79 23.11
N TYR A 273 0.73 3.77 22.37
CA TYR A 273 1.45 2.50 22.21
C TYR A 273 2.39 2.48 21.00
N HIS A 274 2.34 3.55 20.22
CA HIS A 274 2.96 3.70 18.92
C HIS A 274 3.92 4.88 18.87
N THR A 275 4.51 5.25 20.02
CA THR A 275 5.37 6.44 20.13
C THR A 275 6.68 6.36 19.32
N VAL A 276 7.21 7.52 18.98
CA VAL A 276 8.54 7.74 18.38
C VAL A 276 9.33 8.74 19.21
N TYR A 277 10.63 8.49 19.45
CA TYR A 277 11.41 9.25 20.44
C TYR A 277 12.87 9.46 20.05
N GLY A 278 13.46 10.56 20.52
CA GLY A 278 14.91 10.72 20.64
C GLY A 278 15.74 10.54 19.36
N GLY A 279 15.23 10.94 18.19
CA GLY A 279 15.93 10.73 16.91
C GLY A 279 15.68 9.35 16.30
N ALA A 280 14.85 8.51 16.93
CA ALA A 280 14.47 7.22 16.38
C ALA A 280 13.48 7.41 15.21
N VAL A 281 13.45 6.38 14.36
CA VAL A 281 12.58 6.28 13.19
C VAL A 281 11.69 5.05 13.39
N ARG A 282 10.37 5.21 13.32
CA ARG A 282 9.41 4.12 13.45
C ARG A 282 8.69 3.88 12.12
N THR A 283 8.56 2.61 11.74
CA THR A 283 7.86 2.20 10.50
C THR A 283 6.46 1.70 10.84
N TYR A 284 5.45 2.44 10.38
CA TYR A 284 4.03 2.15 10.58
C TYR A 284 3.49 1.40 9.38
N LEU A 285 3.50 0.08 9.47
CA LEU A 285 2.80 -0.82 8.54
C LEU A 285 1.31 -0.43 8.39
N PRO A 286 0.63 -0.79 7.28
CA PRO A 286 -0.79 -0.52 7.07
C PRO A 286 -1.71 -0.98 8.20
N GLU A 287 -2.94 -0.45 8.22
CA GLU A 287 -4.00 -0.83 9.17
C GLU A 287 -3.67 -0.57 10.66
N VAL A 288 -3.01 0.55 10.96
CA VAL A 288 -2.65 0.94 12.35
C VAL A 288 -3.89 0.97 13.23
N ASP A 289 -3.82 0.36 14.41
CA ASP A 289 -4.80 0.51 15.47
C ASP A 289 -4.19 1.27 16.66
N PRO A 290 -4.38 2.60 16.73
CA PRO A 290 -3.85 3.43 17.82
C PRO A 290 -4.30 3.02 19.23
N ALA A 291 -5.40 2.26 19.35
CA ALA A 291 -5.95 1.87 20.65
C ALA A 291 -5.41 0.51 21.14
N SER A 292 -4.63 -0.20 20.33
CA SER A 292 -4.15 -1.54 20.67
C SER A 292 -2.67 -1.53 21.02
N ARG A 293 -2.37 -1.89 22.27
CA ARG A 293 -0.98 -2.09 22.72
C ARG A 293 -0.29 -3.22 21.96
N TYR A 294 -1.04 -4.27 21.61
CA TYR A 294 -0.52 -5.39 20.83
C TYR A 294 -0.19 -4.98 19.39
N ASP A 295 -0.97 -4.06 18.81
CA ASP A 295 -0.71 -3.50 17.49
C ASP A 295 0.62 -2.74 17.47
N GLY A 296 0.93 -1.99 18.52
CA GLY A 296 2.21 -1.27 18.67
C GLY A 296 3.45 -2.13 18.38
N ALA A 297 3.44 -3.39 18.81
CA ALA A 297 4.59 -4.29 18.69
C ALA A 297 4.96 -4.68 17.25
N ARG A 298 4.02 -4.59 16.29
CA ARG A 298 4.30 -4.94 14.88
C ARG A 298 5.00 -3.84 14.10
N HIS A 299 5.13 -2.65 14.68
CA HIS A 299 5.68 -1.45 14.03
C HIS A 299 7.15 -1.26 14.43
N PRO A 300 8.11 -1.61 13.56
CA PRO A 300 9.53 -1.62 13.92
C PRO A 300 10.04 -0.22 14.27
N VAL A 301 10.89 -0.15 15.29
CA VAL A 301 11.59 1.08 15.68
C VAL A 301 13.08 0.92 15.43
N LEU A 302 13.64 1.84 14.66
CA LEU A 302 15.07 1.98 14.42
C LEU A 302 15.61 3.09 15.33
N ALA A 303 16.35 2.70 16.37
CA ALA A 303 16.88 3.63 17.35
C ALA A 303 18.02 4.50 16.78
N ARG A 304 18.10 5.75 17.26
CA ARG A 304 19.10 6.75 16.84
C ARG A 304 20.53 6.24 16.85
N GLY A 305 20.96 5.60 17.94
CA GLY A 305 22.35 5.11 18.05
C GLY A 305 22.73 4.12 16.95
N ARG A 306 21.77 3.33 16.44
CA ARG A 306 22.00 2.43 15.30
C ARG A 306 22.08 3.19 13.97
N ILE A 307 21.32 4.28 13.83
CA ILE A 307 21.36 5.16 12.65
C ILE A 307 22.73 5.85 12.57
N GLU A 308 23.20 6.41 13.68
CA GLU A 308 24.46 7.17 13.74
C GLU A 308 25.69 6.26 13.60
N GLN A 309 25.63 5.03 14.12
CA GLN A 309 26.74 4.08 14.03
C GLN A 309 27.06 3.65 12.59
N ASP A 310 26.03 3.37 11.79
CA ASP A 310 26.17 2.96 10.39
C ASP A 310 24.93 3.36 9.58
N PRO A 311 24.91 4.59 9.04
CA PRO A 311 23.77 5.11 8.28
C PRO A 311 23.40 4.25 7.07
N ARG A 312 24.40 3.63 6.41
CA ARG A 312 24.18 2.80 5.22
C ARG A 312 23.47 1.50 5.59
N ARG A 313 23.94 0.82 6.64
CA ARG A 313 23.28 -0.39 7.14
C ARG A 313 21.91 -0.08 7.73
N ALA A 314 21.76 1.06 8.41
CA ALA A 314 20.48 1.53 8.92
C ALA A 314 19.45 1.75 7.79
N ALA A 315 19.85 2.37 6.68
CA ALA A 315 18.99 2.55 5.50
C ALA A 315 18.55 1.19 4.90
N GLY A 316 19.47 0.23 4.81
CA GLY A 316 19.16 -1.13 4.38
C GLY A 316 18.18 -1.87 5.31
N LEU A 317 18.30 -1.67 6.63
CA LEU A 317 17.36 -2.22 7.61
C LEU A 317 15.98 -1.57 7.50
N LEU A 318 15.93 -0.24 7.35
CA LEU A 318 14.69 0.52 7.21
C LEU A 318 13.91 0.10 5.95
N ALA A 319 14.60 -0.17 4.85
CA ALA A 319 13.98 -0.56 3.58
C ALA A 319 13.49 -2.01 3.52
N ARG A 320 13.83 -2.85 4.50
CA ARG A 320 13.53 -4.30 4.47
C ARG A 320 12.02 -4.58 4.47
N GLU A 321 11.29 -4.04 5.44
CA GLU A 321 9.85 -4.28 5.57
C GLU A 321 9.04 -3.61 4.44
N PRO A 322 9.29 -2.35 4.04
CA PRO A 322 8.64 -1.75 2.87
C PRO A 322 8.82 -2.56 1.59
N ARG A 323 10.02 -3.08 1.32
CA ARG A 323 10.28 -3.93 0.13
C ARG A 323 9.54 -5.25 0.20
N ARG A 324 9.55 -5.89 1.36
CA ARG A 324 8.82 -7.15 1.57
C ARG A 324 7.32 -6.94 1.37
N LEU A 325 6.75 -5.91 2.00
CA LEU A 325 5.34 -5.60 1.88
C LEU A 325 4.96 -5.33 0.42
N ALA A 326 5.73 -4.50 -0.29
CA ALA A 326 5.48 -4.22 -1.71
C ALA A 326 5.59 -5.45 -2.63
N ALA A 327 6.40 -6.44 -2.24
CA ALA A 327 6.51 -7.71 -2.96
C ALA A 327 5.33 -8.65 -2.69
N ASP A 328 4.87 -8.70 -1.44
CA ASP A 328 3.85 -9.65 -0.97
C ASP A 328 2.40 -9.13 -1.17
N GLN A 329 2.22 -7.81 -1.33
CA GLN A 329 0.89 -7.21 -1.36
C GLN A 329 0.11 -7.55 -2.64
N PRO A 330 -1.20 -7.91 -2.53
CA PRO A 330 -2.01 -8.20 -3.69
C PRO A 330 -2.21 -6.97 -4.56
N LEU A 331 -2.22 -7.19 -5.88
CA LEU A 331 -2.42 -6.12 -6.85
C LEU A 331 -3.80 -5.49 -6.73
N PRO A 332 -3.91 -4.16 -6.86
CA PRO A 332 -5.19 -3.48 -7.02
C PRO A 332 -5.97 -4.06 -8.22
N PRO A 333 -7.32 -4.08 -8.18
CA PRO A 333 -8.13 -4.72 -9.22
C PRO A 333 -7.78 -4.29 -10.66
N SER A 334 -7.55 -3.00 -10.90
CA SER A 334 -7.18 -2.48 -12.23
C SER A 334 -5.84 -3.04 -12.73
N LEU A 335 -4.85 -3.18 -11.84
CA LEU A 335 -3.54 -3.76 -12.18
C LEU A 335 -3.62 -5.29 -12.29
N ALA A 336 -4.44 -5.95 -11.48
CA ALA A 336 -4.69 -7.39 -11.57
C ALA A 336 -5.43 -7.79 -12.86
N ALA A 337 -6.23 -6.88 -13.42
CA ALA A 337 -6.95 -7.07 -14.67
C ALA A 337 -6.06 -6.91 -15.92
N VAL A 338 -4.80 -6.50 -15.78
CA VAL A 338 -3.86 -6.36 -16.91
C VAL A 338 -3.56 -7.73 -17.52
N PRO A 339 -3.75 -7.91 -18.85
CA PRO A 339 -3.37 -9.11 -19.56
C PRO A 339 -1.89 -9.48 -19.39
N VAL A 340 -1.63 -10.78 -19.36
CA VAL A 340 -0.27 -11.32 -19.41
C VAL A 340 0.41 -10.85 -20.70
N LEU A 341 1.62 -10.32 -20.57
CA LEU A 341 2.42 -9.86 -21.71
C LEU A 341 2.66 -11.02 -22.68
N ARG A 342 2.30 -10.81 -23.95
CA ARG A 342 2.59 -11.73 -25.05
C ARG A 342 3.57 -11.06 -25.99
N VAL A 343 4.83 -11.44 -25.88
CA VAL A 343 5.86 -10.89 -26.75
C VAL A 343 5.97 -11.76 -28.00
N PRO A 344 5.94 -11.18 -29.21
CA PRO A 344 6.15 -11.93 -30.43
C PRO A 344 7.54 -12.59 -30.47
N ALA A 345 7.64 -13.67 -31.24
CA ALA A 345 8.90 -14.36 -31.46
C ALA A 345 9.95 -13.39 -32.04
N PRO A 346 11.24 -13.55 -31.70
CA PRO A 346 12.30 -12.74 -32.28
C PRO A 346 12.29 -12.85 -33.82
N GLN A 347 12.20 -11.72 -34.52
CA GLN A 347 12.21 -11.67 -35.99
C GLN A 347 13.46 -10.94 -36.50
N LEU A 348 13.97 -11.33 -37.67
CA LEU A 348 14.96 -10.55 -38.40
C LEU A 348 14.38 -9.16 -38.70
N ARG A 349 15.18 -8.10 -38.53
CA ARG A 349 14.84 -6.78 -39.04
C ARG A 349 14.59 -6.93 -40.52
N ARG A 350 13.34 -6.73 -40.93
CA ARG A 350 13.07 -6.48 -42.35
C ARG A 350 13.83 -5.20 -42.70
N PRO A 351 14.73 -5.21 -43.70
CA PRO A 351 15.30 -3.96 -44.17
C PRO A 351 14.13 -3.05 -44.53
N VAL A 352 14.10 -1.86 -43.94
CA VAL A 352 13.21 -0.80 -44.38
C VAL A 352 13.61 -0.55 -45.82
N GLY A 353 12.83 -1.07 -46.77
CA GLY A 353 12.96 -0.63 -48.16
C GLY A 353 12.79 0.89 -48.16
N PRO A 354 13.55 1.63 -48.98
CA PRO A 354 13.35 3.07 -49.07
C PRO A 354 11.87 3.35 -49.27
N ALA A 355 11.33 4.30 -48.52
CA ALA A 355 9.98 4.77 -48.72
C ALA A 355 9.83 5.07 -50.21
N VAL A 356 9.00 4.30 -50.90
CA VAL A 356 8.62 4.62 -52.27
C VAL A 356 7.75 5.85 -52.13
N ASP A 357 8.31 7.01 -52.46
CA ASP A 357 7.53 8.22 -52.70
C ASP A 357 6.43 7.86 -53.72
N PRO A 358 5.14 8.01 -53.38
CA PRO A 358 4.07 7.69 -54.31
C PRO A 358 3.94 8.69 -55.48
N ASP A 359 4.81 9.71 -55.56
CA ASP A 359 4.79 10.78 -56.56
C ASP A 359 5.96 10.75 -57.57
N ALA A 360 6.69 9.63 -57.70
CA ALA A 360 7.71 9.49 -58.74
C ALA A 360 7.07 9.11 -60.11
N ASP A 361 6.89 10.13 -60.94
CA ASP A 361 6.40 10.14 -62.33
C ASP A 361 7.05 9.06 -63.24
N PRO A 362 6.28 8.23 -63.97
CA PRO A 362 6.82 7.12 -64.77
C PRO A 362 7.10 7.55 -66.22
N ALA A 363 8.21 8.26 -66.46
CA ALA A 363 8.65 8.55 -67.83
C ALA A 363 10.18 8.48 -67.95
N GLY A 364 10.70 7.37 -68.48
CA GLY A 364 12.13 7.25 -68.79
C GLY A 364 12.62 5.82 -68.91
N ARG A 365 12.11 5.05 -69.88
CA ARG A 365 12.72 3.79 -70.30
C ARG A 365 13.87 4.07 -71.26
N THR A 366 15.11 3.78 -70.85
CA THR A 366 16.21 3.45 -71.77
C THR A 366 17.07 2.32 -71.23
N ALA A 367 17.57 1.52 -72.17
CA ALA A 367 18.06 0.16 -72.05
C ALA A 367 19.44 -0.03 -71.37
N VAL A 368 19.51 -1.14 -70.64
CA VAL A 368 20.57 -2.18 -70.56
C VAL A 368 22.05 -1.76 -70.42
N GLY A 369 22.64 -2.19 -69.31
CA GLY A 369 24.01 -2.70 -69.24
C GLY A 369 24.07 -3.93 -68.31
N PRO A 370 24.71 -5.05 -68.68
CA PRO A 370 24.87 -6.20 -67.81
C PRO A 370 26.04 -5.98 -66.83
N THR A 371 26.15 -6.83 -65.81
CA THR A 371 27.19 -6.85 -64.76
C THR A 371 27.11 -5.78 -63.66
N ALA A 372 26.22 -6.02 -62.70
CA ALA A 372 26.54 -5.82 -61.29
C ALA A 372 25.90 -6.94 -60.48
N THR A 373 26.73 -7.82 -59.94
CA THR A 373 26.40 -8.76 -58.85
C THR A 373 25.57 -8.02 -57.79
N PRO A 374 24.47 -8.58 -57.26
CA PRO A 374 23.73 -7.92 -56.19
C PRO A 374 24.70 -7.66 -55.02
N PRO A 375 24.64 -6.49 -54.34
CA PRO A 375 25.48 -6.24 -53.18
C PRO A 375 25.17 -7.36 -52.19
N GLY A 376 26.20 -8.16 -51.89
CA GLY A 376 26.08 -9.25 -50.94
C GLY A 376 25.51 -8.68 -49.66
N THR A 377 24.33 -9.15 -49.26
CA THR A 377 23.85 -9.04 -47.88
C THR A 377 25.03 -9.36 -46.98
N ASP A 378 25.50 -8.34 -46.27
CA ASP A 378 26.74 -8.41 -45.50
C ASP A 378 26.63 -9.60 -44.54
N ARG A 379 27.36 -10.68 -44.85
CA ARG A 379 27.31 -11.93 -44.07
C ARG A 379 27.74 -11.66 -42.62
N ALA A 380 28.51 -10.61 -42.36
CA ALA A 380 28.82 -10.17 -41.00
C ALA A 380 27.60 -9.56 -40.31
N ALA A 381 26.84 -8.70 -40.98
CA ALA A 381 25.59 -8.13 -40.46
C ALA A 381 24.54 -9.22 -40.17
N VAL A 382 24.35 -10.17 -41.09
CA VAL A 382 23.42 -11.31 -40.89
C VAL A 382 23.88 -12.20 -39.72
N ARG A 383 25.18 -12.45 -39.56
CA ARG A 383 25.71 -13.21 -38.41
C ARG A 383 25.54 -12.46 -37.09
N ALA A 384 25.78 -11.16 -37.07
CA ALA A 384 25.56 -10.32 -35.89
C ALA A 384 24.08 -10.30 -35.51
N GLU A 385 23.20 -10.28 -36.49
CA GLU A 385 21.76 -10.32 -36.29
C GLU A 385 21.25 -11.67 -35.79
N LEU A 386 21.76 -12.78 -36.32
CA LEU A 386 21.50 -14.13 -35.79
C LEU A 386 22.01 -14.28 -34.35
N ALA A 387 23.18 -13.72 -34.04
CA ALA A 387 23.72 -13.73 -32.68
C ALA A 387 22.86 -12.88 -31.71
N ALA A 388 22.32 -11.76 -32.18
CA ALA A 388 21.38 -10.95 -31.40
C ALA A 388 20.08 -11.72 -31.13
N LEU A 389 19.49 -12.38 -32.14
CA LEU A 389 18.30 -13.21 -31.99
C LEU A 389 18.51 -14.37 -31.01
N ALA A 390 19.63 -15.07 -31.10
CA ALA A 390 19.99 -16.12 -30.16
C ALA A 390 20.11 -15.60 -28.72
N HIS A 391 20.61 -14.38 -28.54
CA HIS A 391 20.68 -13.74 -27.23
C HIS A 391 19.28 -13.38 -26.69
N GLU A 392 18.39 -12.85 -27.53
CA GLU A 392 17.00 -12.59 -27.14
C GLU A 392 16.28 -13.86 -26.70
N GLU A 393 16.43 -14.94 -27.46
CA GLU A 393 15.81 -16.22 -27.15
C GLU A 393 16.37 -16.79 -25.83
N GLN A 394 17.67 -16.62 -25.58
CA GLN A 394 18.29 -16.98 -24.31
C GLN A 394 17.75 -16.15 -23.14
N GLN A 395 17.52 -14.84 -23.33
CA GLN A 395 16.91 -13.97 -22.33
C GLN A 395 15.45 -14.39 -22.04
N ASP A 396 14.66 -14.67 -23.08
CA ASP A 396 13.27 -15.12 -22.96
C ASP A 396 13.19 -16.48 -22.22
N ARG A 397 14.11 -17.42 -22.50
CA ARG A 397 14.23 -18.69 -21.77
C ARG A 397 14.63 -18.49 -20.32
N ALA A 398 15.61 -17.63 -20.04
CA ALA A 398 16.08 -17.34 -18.69
C ALA A 398 14.95 -16.74 -17.83
N GLU A 399 14.12 -15.87 -18.41
CA GLU A 399 12.93 -15.32 -17.76
C GLU A 399 11.89 -16.41 -17.44
N GLN A 400 11.59 -17.28 -18.41
CA GLN A 400 10.65 -18.39 -18.22
C GLN A 400 11.12 -19.34 -17.12
N GLN A 401 12.41 -19.66 -17.09
CA GLN A 401 13.01 -20.48 -16.03
C GLN A 401 12.94 -19.79 -14.67
N ALA A 402 13.27 -18.49 -14.58
CA ALA A 402 13.18 -17.74 -13.33
C ALA A 402 11.75 -17.72 -12.76
N ARG A 403 10.74 -17.55 -13.62
CA ARG A 403 9.32 -17.63 -13.24
C ARG A 403 8.94 -19.02 -12.75
N ALA A 404 9.41 -20.07 -13.41
CA ALA A 404 9.17 -21.45 -13.01
C ALA A 404 9.77 -21.74 -11.62
N ASP A 405 11.01 -21.30 -11.39
CA ASP A 405 11.70 -21.44 -10.10
C ASP A 405 10.98 -20.66 -8.98
N GLU A 406 10.48 -19.45 -9.27
CA GLU A 406 9.69 -18.66 -8.31
C GLU A 406 8.37 -19.36 -7.96
N LEU A 407 7.63 -19.86 -8.95
CA LEU A 407 6.42 -20.64 -8.73
C LEU A 407 6.69 -21.89 -7.90
N GLU A 408 7.79 -22.58 -8.14
CA GLU A 408 8.19 -23.74 -7.34
C GLU A 408 8.52 -23.36 -5.89
N ARG A 409 9.23 -22.24 -5.68
CA ARG A 409 9.50 -21.69 -4.34
C ARG A 409 8.21 -21.36 -3.59
N VAL A 410 7.28 -20.64 -4.22
CA VAL A 410 5.98 -20.30 -3.62
C VAL A 410 5.20 -21.56 -3.28
N ARG A 411 5.15 -22.54 -4.19
CA ARG A 411 4.52 -23.85 -3.92
C ARG A 411 5.16 -24.57 -2.74
N ARG A 412 6.49 -24.53 -2.62
CA ARG A 412 7.22 -25.11 -1.49
C ARG A 412 6.90 -24.39 -0.18
N THR A 413 6.89 -23.06 -0.16
CA THR A 413 6.53 -22.25 1.02
C THR A 413 5.10 -22.56 1.46
N LEU A 414 4.13 -22.55 0.55
CA LEU A 414 2.74 -22.89 0.85
C LEU A 414 2.59 -24.33 1.38
N ARG A 415 3.38 -25.29 0.89
CA ARG A 415 3.41 -26.66 1.42
C ARG A 415 3.95 -26.69 2.85
N LEU A 416 4.99 -25.93 3.15
CA LEU A 416 5.57 -25.82 4.49
C LEU A 416 4.60 -25.14 5.47
N GLU A 417 3.97 -24.05 5.06
CA GLU A 417 2.96 -23.36 5.89
C GLU A 417 1.74 -24.23 6.16
N ARG A 418 1.24 -24.95 5.14
CA ARG A 418 0.15 -25.92 5.33
C ARG A 418 0.54 -27.06 6.28
N ARG A 419 1.80 -27.49 6.27
CA ARG A 419 2.33 -28.50 7.20
C ARG A 419 2.44 -27.94 8.62
N ASP A 420 3.02 -26.76 8.80
CA ASP A 420 3.14 -26.09 10.10
C ASP A 420 1.76 -25.79 10.69
N HIS A 421 0.79 -25.39 9.87
CA HIS A 421 -0.59 -25.17 10.31
C HIS A 421 -1.27 -26.48 10.77
N ARG A 422 -1.03 -27.61 10.09
CA ARG A 422 -1.51 -28.95 10.51
C ARG A 422 -0.87 -29.42 11.81
N GLU A 423 0.45 -29.25 11.95
CA GLU A 423 1.21 -29.63 13.14
C GLU A 423 0.82 -28.76 14.36
N ARG A 424 0.54 -27.46 14.15
CA ARG A 424 0.02 -26.56 15.20
C ARG A 424 -1.44 -26.85 15.59
N GLY A 425 -2.28 -27.28 14.65
CA GLY A 425 -3.64 -27.74 14.92
C GLY A 425 -3.66 -28.97 15.82
N GLN A 426 -2.85 -29.98 15.50
CA GLN A 426 -2.73 -31.22 16.27
C GLN A 426 -2.09 -31.01 17.66
N GLY A 427 -1.17 -30.05 17.77
CA GLY A 427 -0.51 -29.70 19.04
C GLY A 427 -1.34 -28.87 20.03
N ARG A 428 -2.52 -28.36 19.61
CA ARG A 428 -3.49 -27.67 20.50
C ARG A 428 -4.48 -28.67 21.09
N GLU A 429 -5.02 -29.58 20.27
CA GLU A 429 -5.92 -30.65 20.74
C GLU A 429 -5.27 -31.58 21.77
N GLY A 430 -3.97 -31.90 21.61
CA GLY A 430 -3.22 -32.72 22.57
C GLY A 430 -2.85 -32.01 23.89
N ARG A 431 -2.87 -30.67 23.92
CA ARG A 431 -2.53 -29.86 25.11
C ARG A 431 -3.76 -29.58 25.96
N ASP A 432 -4.89 -29.23 25.34
CA ASP A 432 -6.17 -29.05 26.02
C ASP A 432 -6.64 -30.38 26.67
N ALA A 433 -6.38 -31.53 26.04
CA ALA A 433 -6.70 -32.83 26.63
C ALA A 433 -5.84 -33.20 27.86
N ARG A 434 -4.65 -32.61 28.02
CA ARG A 434 -3.76 -32.81 29.18
C ARG A 434 -4.08 -31.85 30.33
N ASP A 435 -4.33 -30.58 30.03
CA ASP A 435 -4.66 -29.58 31.06
C ASP A 435 -6.04 -29.83 31.71
N THR A 436 -6.99 -30.43 31.00
CA THR A 436 -8.31 -30.76 31.57
C THR A 436 -8.26 -31.91 32.59
N ARG A 437 -7.17 -32.69 32.66
CA ARG A 437 -7.04 -33.83 33.59
C ARG A 437 -6.32 -33.50 34.90
N GLU A 438 -5.61 -32.37 35.02
CA GLU A 438 -4.75 -32.10 36.19
C GLU A 438 -5.14 -30.85 37.03
N GLY A 439 -6.23 -30.14 36.72
CA GLY A 439 -6.58 -28.88 37.39
C GLY A 439 -7.87 -28.88 38.25
N ARG A 440 -7.82 -29.39 39.49
CA ARG A 440 -8.74 -28.99 40.60
C ARG A 440 -7.86 -28.83 41.85
N PRO A 441 -7.94 -27.75 42.68
CA PRO A 441 -9.17 -27.38 43.41
C PRO A 441 -9.44 -25.91 43.86
N ARG A 442 -10.72 -25.68 44.18
CA ARG A 442 -11.36 -24.91 45.30
C ARG A 442 -11.10 -23.40 45.53
N SER A 443 -12.18 -22.63 45.41
CA SER A 443 -12.80 -21.73 46.44
C SER A 443 -13.93 -20.96 45.72
N GLY A 444 -15.07 -20.55 46.28
CA GLY A 444 -15.71 -20.61 47.59
C GLY A 444 -17.07 -19.92 47.40
N ALA A 445 -18.13 -20.50 47.97
CA ALA A 445 -19.51 -20.08 47.80
C ALA A 445 -19.84 -18.69 48.39
N ARG A 446 -20.83 -17.99 47.82
CA ARG A 446 -21.88 -17.28 48.57
C ARG A 446 -23.04 -16.79 47.67
N ALA A 447 -24.21 -16.68 48.33
CA ALA A 447 -25.54 -16.21 47.88
C ALA A 447 -26.46 -17.30 47.30
N LEU A 448 -27.15 -18.11 48.12
CA LEU A 448 -28.39 -17.85 48.88
C LEU A 448 -29.61 -17.47 48.01
N THR A 449 -30.28 -18.53 47.55
CA THR A 449 -31.73 -18.80 47.58
C THR A 449 -32.71 -17.73 48.09
N GLY A 450 -33.71 -17.45 47.25
CA GLY A 450 -35.08 -17.09 47.64
C GLY A 450 -36.00 -17.39 46.44
N ARG A 451 -36.57 -18.59 46.34
CA ARG A 451 -37.89 -19.07 46.81
C ARG A 451 -38.96 -19.00 45.73
N HIS A 452 -39.56 -20.17 45.50
CA HIS A 452 -40.60 -20.51 44.54
C HIS A 452 -41.92 -19.75 44.75
N CYS A 453 -42.61 -19.45 43.64
CA CYS A 453 -44.06 -19.54 43.50
C CYS A 453 -44.39 -20.14 42.12
N THR A 454 -44.83 -21.40 42.08
CA THR A 454 -45.76 -21.97 41.07
C THR A 454 -47.18 -21.51 41.49
N ALA A 455 -48.16 -21.16 40.66
CA ALA A 455 -48.81 -21.80 39.50
C ALA A 455 -49.97 -20.83 39.05
N PRO A 456 -51.01 -21.22 38.27
CA PRO A 456 -51.07 -21.73 36.89
C PRO A 456 -52.07 -20.96 35.98
N ASN A 457 -52.13 -21.38 34.70
CA ASN A 457 -53.24 -21.26 33.73
C ASN A 457 -53.66 -19.90 33.15
N GLY A 458 -53.63 -19.84 31.81
CA GLY A 458 -54.37 -18.84 31.03
C GLY A 458 -53.90 -18.68 29.58
N GLY A 459 -53.89 -19.75 28.78
CA GLY A 459 -54.14 -19.60 27.34
C GLY A 459 -55.65 -19.71 27.08
N PRO A 460 -56.20 -19.38 25.89
CA PRO A 460 -55.50 -19.18 24.62
C PRO A 460 -55.97 -17.93 23.82
N SER A 461 -55.19 -17.52 22.81
CA SER A 461 -55.74 -17.32 21.46
C SER A 461 -54.63 -17.02 20.46
N ALA A 462 -54.51 -17.95 19.51
CA ALA A 462 -53.81 -17.75 18.26
C ALA A 462 -54.50 -16.61 17.48
N GLY A 463 -53.79 -15.51 17.33
CA GLY A 463 -54.11 -14.45 16.38
C GLY A 463 -52.98 -14.38 15.36
N GLN A 464 -53.22 -14.96 14.19
CA GLN A 464 -52.37 -14.83 13.02
C GLN A 464 -52.20 -13.34 12.69
N HIS A 465 -51.02 -12.78 12.93
CA HIS A 465 -50.61 -11.54 12.28
C HIS A 465 -49.55 -11.87 11.25
N LEU A 466 -50.08 -12.10 10.05
CA LEU A 466 -49.52 -11.87 8.73
C LEU A 466 -48.12 -11.25 8.74
N ALA A 467 -47.16 -12.01 8.21
CA ALA A 467 -45.85 -11.50 7.81
C ALA A 467 -46.02 -10.38 6.79
N GLY A 468 -46.06 -9.13 7.28
CA GLY A 468 -45.89 -7.95 6.47
C GLY A 468 -44.44 -7.89 6.00
N ARG A 469 -44.19 -8.33 4.76
CA ARG A 469 -42.98 -7.95 4.01
C ARG A 469 -42.81 -6.42 4.11
N PRO A 470 -41.69 -5.88 4.62
CA PRO A 470 -41.40 -4.48 4.41
C PRO A 470 -40.95 -4.28 2.96
N ALA A 471 -41.38 -3.14 2.45
CA ALA A 471 -41.18 -2.65 1.10
C ALA A 471 -39.69 -2.58 0.69
N GLY A 472 -39.47 -2.72 -0.63
CA GLY A 472 -38.27 -2.45 -1.42
C GLY A 472 -36.95 -2.17 -0.71
N ARG A 473 -35.91 -2.94 -1.03
CA ARG A 473 -34.49 -2.67 -0.70
C ARG A 473 -34.13 -1.23 -1.09
N ARG A 474 -34.31 -0.28 -0.18
CA ARG A 474 -33.68 1.04 -0.24
C ARG A 474 -32.21 0.84 0.12
N GLY A 475 -31.30 1.45 -0.64
CA GLY A 475 -29.85 1.34 -0.43
C GLY A 475 -29.40 1.91 0.92
N LYS A 476 -28.09 1.88 1.17
CA LYS A 476 -27.50 2.55 2.34
C LYS A 476 -27.68 4.07 2.23
N PRO A 477 -27.95 4.78 3.33
CA PRO A 477 -28.13 6.23 3.30
C PRO A 477 -26.84 6.94 2.88
N GLU A 478 -26.97 8.01 2.11
CA GLU A 478 -25.83 8.81 1.67
C GLU A 478 -25.51 9.98 2.61
N THR A 479 -26.50 10.42 3.38
CA THR A 479 -26.42 11.52 4.34
C THR A 479 -26.85 11.08 5.74
N PHE A 480 -26.38 11.80 6.77
CA PHE A 480 -26.84 11.61 8.14
C PHE A 480 -28.30 12.04 8.31
N THR A 481 -28.80 13.01 7.54
CA THR A 481 -30.23 13.34 7.52
C THR A 481 -31.07 12.11 7.14
N GLU A 482 -30.69 11.39 6.08
CA GLU A 482 -31.39 10.15 5.70
C GLU A 482 -31.21 9.04 6.74
N LEU A 483 -29.99 8.88 7.27
CA LEU A 483 -29.70 7.90 8.31
C LEU A 483 -30.58 8.11 9.55
N MET A 484 -30.70 9.35 10.04
CA MET A 484 -31.47 9.66 11.24
C MET A 484 -32.97 9.41 11.04
N ALA A 485 -33.51 9.71 9.86
CA ALA A 485 -34.90 9.40 9.51
C ALA A 485 -35.21 7.90 9.50
N ARG A 486 -34.18 7.06 9.30
CA ARG A 486 -34.27 5.61 9.13
C ARG A 486 -33.82 4.82 10.35
N LEU A 487 -33.45 5.48 11.46
CA LEU A 487 -33.04 4.78 12.69
C LEU A 487 -34.11 3.84 13.25
N GLY A 488 -35.39 4.12 12.99
CA GLY A 488 -36.50 3.24 13.36
C GLY A 488 -36.51 1.87 12.66
N GLU A 489 -35.66 1.66 11.64
CA GLU A 489 -35.46 0.35 11.01
C GLU A 489 -34.74 -0.65 11.93
N PHE A 490 -34.11 -0.19 13.02
CA PHE A 490 -33.37 -1.03 13.97
C PHE A 490 -34.13 -1.18 15.31
N PRO A 491 -34.96 -2.24 15.49
CA PRO A 491 -35.87 -2.33 16.62
C PRO A 491 -35.20 -2.52 17.99
N LEU A 492 -33.93 -2.95 18.02
CA LEU A 492 -33.16 -3.11 19.27
C LEU A 492 -32.22 -1.94 19.53
N LEU A 493 -32.16 -0.95 18.64
CA LEU A 493 -31.35 0.25 18.81
C LEU A 493 -32.27 1.45 19.11
N THR A 494 -31.96 2.17 20.20
CA THR A 494 -32.68 3.39 20.55
C THR A 494 -31.72 4.57 20.54
N PHE A 495 -31.97 5.55 19.68
CA PHE A 495 -31.21 6.79 19.71
C PHE A 495 -31.75 7.72 20.80
N THR A 496 -30.88 8.11 21.73
CA THR A 496 -31.23 8.95 22.88
C THR A 496 -30.54 10.31 22.86
N GLY A 497 -29.60 10.52 21.93
CA GLY A 497 -28.80 11.74 21.79
C GLY A 497 -29.54 12.92 21.13
N ASP A 498 -28.81 14.03 20.96
CA ASP A 498 -29.26 15.16 20.16
C ASP A 498 -28.96 14.92 18.67
N GLN A 499 -30.01 14.95 17.84
CA GLN A 499 -29.87 14.74 16.39
C GLN A 499 -29.08 15.87 15.70
N LYS A 500 -29.02 17.08 16.28
CA LYS A 500 -28.33 18.23 15.68
C LYS A 500 -26.87 17.93 15.36
N SER A 501 -26.17 17.21 16.24
CA SER A 501 -24.77 16.82 16.05
C SER A 501 -24.58 15.88 14.86
N ALA A 502 -25.55 15.00 14.60
CA ALA A 502 -25.52 14.08 13.47
C ALA A 502 -25.83 14.83 12.16
N LEU A 503 -26.85 15.69 12.15
CA LEU A 503 -27.25 16.47 10.98
C LEU A 503 -26.17 17.47 10.55
N ALA A 504 -25.42 18.03 11.49
CA ALA A 504 -24.31 18.94 11.19
C ALA A 504 -23.18 18.27 10.38
N LEU A 505 -23.09 16.93 10.39
CA LEU A 505 -22.09 16.19 9.62
C LEU A 505 -22.32 16.28 8.11
N ASP A 506 -23.56 16.47 7.66
CA ASP A 506 -23.89 16.58 6.24
C ASP A 506 -23.20 17.79 5.59
N GLY A 507 -23.10 18.91 6.32
CA GLY A 507 -22.40 20.11 5.86
C GLY A 507 -20.87 19.98 5.84
N LEU A 508 -20.31 18.97 6.52
CA LEU A 508 -18.87 18.71 6.61
C LEU A 508 -18.43 17.58 5.67
N GLN A 509 -19.38 16.88 5.06
CA GLN A 509 -19.14 15.73 4.23
C GLN A 509 -18.58 16.18 2.86
N ARG A 510 -17.25 16.18 2.71
CA ARG A 510 -16.62 16.30 1.39
C ARG A 510 -17.10 15.14 0.51
N THR A 511 -17.45 15.45 -0.74
CA THR A 511 -17.95 14.48 -1.73
C THR A 511 -17.04 13.24 -1.77
N GLY A 512 -17.57 12.07 -1.35
CA GLY A 512 -16.84 10.80 -1.35
C GLY A 512 -16.46 10.19 0.01
N ALA A 513 -16.64 10.88 1.15
CA ALA A 513 -16.18 10.39 2.46
C ALA A 513 -16.93 9.16 3.03
N GLY A 514 -18.10 8.79 2.49
CA GLY A 514 -18.81 7.56 2.85
C GLY A 514 -19.24 7.41 4.33
N TRP A 515 -19.20 8.47 5.13
CA TRP A 515 -19.44 8.41 6.58
C TRP A 515 -20.84 7.91 6.94
N ALA A 516 -21.89 8.42 6.29
CA ALA A 516 -23.26 7.94 6.52
C ALA A 516 -23.41 6.44 6.20
N ARG A 517 -22.81 5.97 5.11
CA ARG A 517 -22.82 4.55 4.72
C ARG A 517 -22.08 3.67 5.74
N LEU A 518 -20.95 4.15 6.26
CA LEU A 518 -20.18 3.44 7.29
C LEU A 518 -20.90 3.44 8.65
N ALA A 519 -21.56 4.54 9.03
CA ALA A 519 -22.40 4.59 10.22
C ALA A 519 -23.57 3.60 10.11
N TRP A 520 -24.20 3.53 8.93
CA TRP A 520 -25.24 2.55 8.64
C TRP A 520 -24.73 1.11 8.78
N ASP A 521 -23.53 0.83 8.29
CA ASP A 521 -22.89 -0.48 8.46
C ASP A 521 -22.64 -0.81 9.94
N GLY A 522 -22.18 0.17 10.72
CA GLY A 522 -22.00 0.01 12.16
C GLY A 522 -23.32 -0.26 12.91
N LEU A 523 -24.38 0.48 12.58
CA LEU A 523 -25.72 0.28 13.16
C LEU A 523 -26.31 -1.08 12.80
N THR A 524 -26.16 -1.51 11.54
CA THR A 524 -26.62 -2.83 11.11
C THR A 524 -25.94 -3.95 11.89
N ALA A 525 -24.62 -3.89 12.03
CA ALA A 525 -23.88 -4.86 12.83
C ALA A 525 -24.26 -4.81 14.32
N LEU A 526 -24.51 -3.61 14.89
CA LEU A 526 -24.98 -3.46 16.28
C LEU A 526 -26.36 -4.10 16.50
N GLN A 527 -27.27 -3.96 15.54
CA GLN A 527 -28.60 -4.57 15.61
C GLN A 527 -28.49 -6.11 15.64
N GLU A 528 -27.71 -6.70 14.74
CA GLU A 528 -27.51 -8.16 14.69
C GLU A 528 -26.80 -8.69 15.93
N TYR A 529 -25.83 -7.93 16.45
CA TYR A 529 -25.21 -8.21 17.74
C TYR A 529 -26.22 -8.16 18.88
N ALA A 530 -27.06 -7.13 18.95
CA ALA A 530 -28.09 -7.02 19.99
C ALA A 530 -29.05 -8.21 19.95
N GLU A 531 -29.46 -8.63 18.75
CA GLU A 531 -30.29 -9.83 18.56
C GLU A 531 -29.61 -11.09 19.09
N ALA A 532 -28.31 -11.26 18.81
CA ALA A 532 -27.54 -12.38 19.34
C ALA A 532 -27.34 -12.28 20.86
N ALA A 533 -27.10 -11.08 21.40
CA ALA A 533 -26.85 -10.83 22.81
C ALA A 533 -28.10 -11.12 23.66
N VAL A 534 -29.28 -10.66 23.21
CA VAL A 534 -30.57 -10.95 23.86
C VAL A 534 -30.87 -12.46 23.88
N ARG A 535 -30.41 -13.20 22.86
CA ARG A 535 -30.51 -14.68 22.82
C ARG A 535 -29.40 -15.41 23.58
N GLY A 536 -28.44 -14.69 24.17
CA GLY A 536 -27.26 -15.27 24.84
C GLY A 536 -26.24 -15.91 23.90
N ALA A 537 -26.31 -15.64 22.59
CA ALA A 537 -25.49 -16.24 21.54
C ALA A 537 -24.33 -15.35 21.06
N ALA A 538 -24.20 -14.11 21.57
CA ALA A 538 -23.16 -13.17 21.12
C ALA A 538 -21.73 -13.56 21.52
N GLY A 539 -21.56 -14.31 22.62
CA GLY A 539 -20.26 -14.84 23.05
C GLY A 539 -19.24 -13.80 23.54
N GLY A 540 -19.65 -12.55 23.77
CA GLY A 540 -18.76 -11.47 24.19
C GLY A 540 -19.32 -10.08 23.97
N ASP A 541 -18.45 -9.07 24.06
CA ASP A 541 -18.78 -7.68 23.72
C ASP A 541 -18.85 -7.44 22.20
N PHE A 542 -19.44 -6.31 21.78
CA PHE A 542 -19.58 -5.99 20.35
C PHE A 542 -18.26 -6.01 19.55
N LYS A 543 -17.12 -5.66 20.19
CA LYS A 543 -15.82 -5.74 19.49
C LYS A 543 -15.46 -7.20 19.22
N GLN A 544 -15.65 -8.09 20.19
CA GLN A 544 -15.44 -9.53 19.99
C GLN A 544 -16.36 -10.11 18.92
N TRP A 545 -17.62 -9.64 18.87
CA TRP A 545 -18.56 -9.97 17.80
C TRP A 545 -18.07 -9.55 16.42
N CYS A 546 -17.47 -8.35 16.30
CA CYS A 546 -16.85 -7.92 15.05
C CYS A 546 -15.64 -8.81 14.68
N GLU A 547 -14.81 -9.19 15.66
CA GLU A 547 -13.64 -10.06 15.43
C GLU A 547 -14.04 -11.46 14.93
N HIS A 548 -15.21 -11.96 15.33
CA HIS A 548 -15.71 -13.30 15.02
C HIS A 548 -17.13 -13.27 14.44
N THR A 549 -17.39 -12.36 13.49
CA THR A 549 -18.74 -12.17 12.94
C THR A 549 -19.27 -13.46 12.32
N PRO A 550 -20.42 -13.99 12.80
CA PRO A 550 -21.00 -15.22 12.27
C PRO A 550 -21.34 -15.13 10.78
N GLU A 551 -21.35 -16.28 10.11
CA GLU A 551 -21.68 -16.35 8.69
C GLU A 551 -23.12 -15.88 8.45
N GLY A 552 -23.31 -14.99 7.47
CA GLY A 552 -24.60 -14.36 7.17
C GLY A 552 -24.89 -13.05 7.93
N CYS A 553 -24.09 -12.69 8.94
CA CYS A 553 -24.17 -11.39 9.61
C CYS A 553 -23.32 -10.32 8.91
N HIS A 554 -23.72 -9.06 9.06
CA HIS A 554 -23.04 -7.90 8.52
C HIS A 554 -21.69 -7.66 9.22
N ARG A 555 -20.63 -7.61 8.41
CA ARG A 555 -19.27 -7.40 8.93
C ARG A 555 -18.99 -5.91 9.12
N PHE A 556 -18.72 -5.53 10.36
CA PHE A 556 -18.15 -4.22 10.68
C PHE A 556 -16.66 -4.36 11.04
N PRO A 557 -15.77 -3.47 10.57
CA PRO A 557 -14.34 -3.59 10.84
C PRO A 557 -14.03 -3.59 12.35
N PRO A 558 -13.43 -4.65 12.93
CA PRO A 558 -13.21 -4.75 14.37
C PRO A 558 -12.37 -3.59 14.94
N ARG A 559 -11.43 -3.07 14.15
CA ARG A 559 -10.57 -1.93 14.51
C ARG A 559 -11.33 -0.61 14.64
N LYS A 560 -12.53 -0.51 14.07
CA LYS A 560 -13.42 0.66 14.21
C LYS A 560 -14.37 0.54 15.41
N ALA A 561 -14.49 -0.64 16.03
CA ALA A 561 -15.27 -0.86 17.24
C ALA A 561 -14.37 -0.73 18.49
N VAL A 562 -14.64 0.28 19.32
CA VAL A 562 -13.86 0.56 20.54
C VAL A 562 -14.67 0.11 21.75
N ARG A 563 -14.10 -0.79 22.57
CA ARG A 563 -14.73 -1.34 23.79
C ARG A 563 -14.98 -0.30 24.87
N GLY A 564 -14.11 0.71 24.95
CA GLY A 564 -14.16 1.72 25.99
C GLY A 564 -13.16 2.84 25.74
N GLU A 565 -13.45 4.00 26.33
CA GLU A 565 -12.56 5.16 26.30
C GLU A 565 -11.31 4.93 27.15
N SER A 566 -10.25 5.71 26.89
CA SER A 566 -8.99 5.58 27.63
C SER A 566 -9.17 5.84 29.13
N ARG A 567 -8.33 5.23 29.97
CA ARG A 567 -8.36 5.40 31.43
C ARG A 567 -8.23 6.88 31.83
N THR A 568 -7.48 7.66 31.06
CA THR A 568 -7.28 9.10 31.23
C THR A 568 -8.56 9.91 30.99
N VAL A 569 -9.34 9.53 29.96
CA VAL A 569 -10.65 10.14 29.68
C VAL A 569 -11.65 9.81 30.79
N PHE A 570 -11.61 8.58 31.29
CA PHE A 570 -12.46 8.14 32.39
C PHE A 570 -12.14 8.84 33.72
N SER A 571 -10.87 9.14 34.01
CA SER A 571 -10.47 9.81 35.27
C SER A 571 -10.69 11.33 35.26
N HIS A 572 -10.81 11.96 34.09
CA HIS A 572 -10.92 13.42 33.98
C HIS A 572 -12.39 13.87 33.99
N ALA A 573 -12.81 14.59 35.03
CA ALA A 573 -14.21 14.94 35.28
C ALA A 573 -14.91 15.66 34.09
N LYS A 574 -14.20 16.56 33.40
CA LYS A 574 -14.74 17.27 32.22
C LYS A 574 -15.06 16.32 31.06
N TRP A 575 -14.13 15.42 30.71
CA TRP A 575 -14.26 14.52 29.56
C TRP A 575 -15.18 13.34 29.84
N LYS A 576 -15.20 12.88 31.09
CA LYS A 576 -16.20 11.93 31.57
C LYS A 576 -17.61 12.49 31.42
N ARG A 577 -17.82 13.78 31.78
CA ARG A 577 -19.13 14.44 31.68
C ARG A 577 -19.67 14.53 30.25
N GLU A 578 -18.81 14.74 29.25
CA GLU A 578 -19.24 14.74 27.84
C GLU A 578 -19.73 13.36 27.37
N ARG A 579 -19.23 12.29 27.98
CA ARG A 579 -19.62 10.90 27.68
C ARG A 579 -20.71 10.37 28.61
N MET A 580 -21.20 11.20 29.54
CA MET A 580 -22.43 10.94 30.27
C MET A 580 -23.60 11.28 29.34
N LEU A 581 -24.01 10.35 28.50
CA LEU A 581 -25.02 10.58 27.47
C LEU A 581 -26.42 10.21 27.99
N PRO A 582 -27.47 10.84 27.47
CA PRO A 582 -28.84 10.59 27.89
C PRO A 582 -29.23 9.12 27.69
N VAL A 583 -29.93 8.56 28.68
CA VAL A 583 -30.55 7.22 28.63
C VAL A 583 -31.93 7.26 29.28
N PRO A 584 -32.84 6.33 28.97
CA PRO A 584 -34.13 6.26 29.65
C PRO A 584 -33.96 5.95 31.15
N GLU A 585 -34.96 6.36 31.93
CA GLU A 585 -34.97 6.16 33.39
C GLU A 585 -34.96 4.69 33.81
N CYS A 586 -35.43 3.78 32.94
CA CYS A 586 -35.36 2.34 33.18
C CYS A 586 -33.94 1.77 33.13
N VAL A 587 -32.98 2.50 32.54
CA VAL A 587 -31.57 2.10 32.46
C VAL A 587 -30.78 2.67 33.64
N ASP A 588 -30.97 3.96 33.92
CA ASP A 588 -30.34 4.66 35.06
C ASP A 588 -31.29 5.74 35.57
N THR A 589 -31.50 5.80 36.89
CA THR A 589 -32.42 6.76 37.53
C THR A 589 -31.98 8.21 37.35
N SER A 590 -30.70 8.46 37.10
CA SER A 590 -30.16 9.79 36.79
C SER A 590 -30.41 10.23 35.33
N ARG A 591 -30.98 9.34 34.50
CA ARG A 591 -31.20 9.51 33.05
C ARG A 591 -29.93 9.79 32.24
N ARG A 592 -28.75 9.51 32.79
CA ARG A 592 -27.47 9.62 32.09
C ARG A 592 -26.57 8.44 32.41
N ALA A 593 -25.95 7.86 31.38
CA ALA A 593 -25.01 6.76 31.54
C ALA A 593 -23.69 7.09 30.83
N PHE A 594 -22.60 6.54 31.35
CA PHE A 594 -21.29 6.69 30.71
C PHE A 594 -21.17 5.77 29.49
N MET A 595 -21.04 6.35 28.30
CA MET A 595 -20.88 5.62 27.04
C MET A 595 -19.44 5.68 26.54
N GLY A 596 -18.59 4.81 27.08
CA GLY A 596 -17.20 4.67 26.64
C GLY A 596 -17.04 3.87 25.34
N ALA A 597 -17.96 2.94 25.08
CA ALA A 597 -17.95 2.17 23.85
C ALA A 597 -18.39 3.05 22.67
N HIS A 598 -17.64 2.99 21.57
CA HIS A 598 -17.95 3.81 20.39
C HIS A 598 -17.42 3.24 19.09
N LEU A 599 -18.04 3.64 17.98
CA LEU A 599 -17.59 3.32 16.63
C LEU A 599 -16.87 4.52 16.00
N ARG A 600 -15.78 4.24 15.28
CA ARG A 600 -15.03 5.23 14.50
C ARG A 600 -15.58 5.31 13.09
N ILE A 601 -16.29 6.39 12.76
CA ILE A 601 -16.94 6.59 11.47
C ILE A 601 -16.06 7.51 10.58
N GLY A 602 -14.74 7.28 10.59
CA GLY A 602 -13.74 8.06 9.84
C GLY A 602 -12.36 8.01 10.49
N GLY A 603 -11.33 8.53 9.80
CA GLY A 603 -9.99 8.77 10.34
C GLY A 603 -9.87 10.21 10.84
N GLY A 604 -9.40 10.40 12.08
CA GLY A 604 -8.97 11.71 12.58
C GLY A 604 -9.55 12.29 13.85
N ARG A 605 -9.05 13.50 14.17
CA ARG A 605 -9.44 14.28 15.36
C ARG A 605 -10.85 14.83 15.29
N THR A 606 -11.38 15.02 14.09
CA THR A 606 -12.76 15.45 13.86
C THR A 606 -13.62 14.34 13.26
N ALA A 607 -13.05 13.15 13.01
CA ALA A 607 -13.82 12.05 12.46
C ALA A 607 -15.03 11.71 13.33
N PRO A 608 -16.21 11.53 12.73
CA PRO A 608 -17.41 11.27 13.49
C PRO A 608 -17.29 10.00 14.34
N ARG A 609 -17.87 10.07 15.53
CA ARG A 609 -17.96 8.97 16.49
C ARG A 609 -19.42 8.67 16.79
N LEU A 610 -19.72 7.39 16.90
CA LEU A 610 -21.00 6.90 17.35
C LEU A 610 -20.78 6.27 18.73
N HIS A 611 -21.25 6.92 19.79
CA HIS A 611 -21.17 6.37 21.15
C HIS A 611 -22.44 5.60 21.48
N TYR A 612 -22.26 4.44 22.10
CA TYR A 612 -23.37 3.57 22.48
C TYR A 612 -23.17 2.95 23.86
N LEU A 613 -24.29 2.56 24.47
CA LEU A 613 -24.36 1.73 25.65
C LEU A 613 -25.00 0.41 25.28
N ASP A 614 -24.29 -0.68 25.53
CA ASP A 614 -24.84 -2.02 25.46
C ASP A 614 -25.57 -2.34 26.77
N ASP A 615 -26.90 -2.44 26.71
CA ASP A 615 -27.78 -2.84 27.81
C ASP A 615 -28.67 -4.03 27.39
N CYS A 616 -28.11 -4.93 26.57
CA CYS A 616 -28.86 -6.11 26.10
C CYS A 616 -29.23 -7.09 27.24
N SER A 617 -28.49 -7.09 28.35
CA SER A 617 -28.78 -7.92 29.53
C SER A 617 -29.81 -7.29 30.47
N GLY A 618 -29.99 -5.97 30.44
CA GLY A 618 -30.97 -5.23 31.23
C GLY A 618 -32.26 -5.01 30.45
N SER A 619 -32.30 -3.94 29.64
CA SER A 619 -33.48 -3.57 28.85
C SER A 619 -33.63 -4.32 27.52
N GLY A 620 -32.65 -5.15 27.14
CA GLY A 620 -32.67 -5.89 25.88
C GLY A 620 -32.37 -5.02 24.66
N ARG A 621 -31.76 -3.84 24.86
CA ARG A 621 -31.52 -2.85 23.81
C ARG A 621 -30.12 -2.25 23.91
N ILE A 622 -29.69 -1.65 22.80
CA ILE A 622 -28.50 -0.80 22.75
C ILE A 622 -28.96 0.65 22.60
N TYR A 623 -28.41 1.53 23.43
CA TYR A 623 -28.72 2.97 23.37
C TYR A 623 -27.62 3.71 22.65
N VAL A 624 -27.95 4.39 21.55
CA VAL A 624 -27.02 5.25 20.82
C VAL A 624 -27.17 6.67 21.35
N GLY A 625 -26.24 7.09 22.21
CA GLY A 625 -26.32 8.36 22.90
C GLY A 625 -25.73 9.55 22.14
N TYR A 626 -24.91 9.30 21.11
CA TYR A 626 -24.27 10.37 20.34
C TYR A 626 -23.81 9.87 18.98
N ILE A 627 -24.11 10.66 17.94
CA ILE A 627 -23.52 10.57 16.60
C ILE A 627 -23.09 12.00 16.24
N GLY A 628 -21.80 12.21 16.04
CA GLY A 628 -21.28 13.55 15.77
C GLY A 628 -19.76 13.57 15.70
N LEU A 629 -19.17 14.74 15.53
CA LEU A 629 -17.71 14.90 15.59
C LEU A 629 -17.16 14.38 16.92
N HIS A 630 -15.89 13.99 16.93
CA HIS A 630 -15.23 13.48 18.13
C HIS A 630 -15.41 14.41 19.36
N LEU A 631 -15.81 13.86 20.51
CA LEU A 631 -15.95 14.59 21.79
C LEU A 631 -14.59 15.00 22.36
N THR A 632 -14.52 16.05 23.20
CA THR A 632 -13.23 16.55 23.68
C THR A 632 -12.46 15.49 24.48
N ASN A 633 -11.14 15.51 24.34
CA ASN A 633 -10.21 14.65 25.05
C ASN A 633 -8.85 15.37 25.21
N THR A 634 -7.82 14.68 25.69
CA THR A 634 -6.44 15.22 25.81
C THR A 634 -5.87 15.84 24.53
N ARG A 635 -6.53 15.66 23.38
CA ARG A 635 -6.09 16.06 22.05
C ARG A 635 -7.06 16.97 21.33
N THR A 636 -8.26 17.22 21.84
CA THR A 636 -9.24 18.14 21.22
C THR A 636 -9.68 19.09 22.32
N ASN A 637 -9.16 20.31 22.28
CA ASN A 637 -9.36 21.31 23.33
C ASN A 637 -10.67 22.06 23.11
#